data_AF-A0A829YBU6-F1
#
_entry.id   AF-A0A829YBU6-F1
#
_cell.length_a   1.000
_cell.length_b   1.000
_cell.length_c   1.000
_cell.angle_alpha   90.00
_cell.angle_beta   90.00
_cell.angle_gamma   90.00
#
_symmetry.space_group_name_H-M   'P 1'
#
loop_
_entity.id
_entity.type
_entity.pdbx_description
1 polymer ?
#
loop_
_entity_poly.entity_id
_entity_poly.type
_entity_poly.pdbx_seq_one_letter_code
_entity_poly.pdbx_strand_id
1 'polypeptide(L)'
;MDSYATLNLYTGVRDSEGQWEVTLFAKNIFDEEVVLNSSAGPQTTNLSTLRFGPGGTIVGSASSAFASPYYSVNVLQEREIGLTLRVGFGAR
;
A
#
# COMPACT_ATOMS: atom_id res chain seq x y z
N MET A 1 12.86 -12.39 -8.76
CA MET A 1 11.61 -11.76 -9.20
C MET A 1 11.79 -11.35 -10.63
N ASP A 2 10.74 -11.47 -11.43
CA ASP A 2 10.81 -11.22 -12.86
C ASP A 2 10.91 -9.71 -13.14
N SER A 3 11.49 -9.37 -14.29
CA SER A 3 11.52 -7.99 -14.77
C SER A 3 10.13 -7.61 -15.27
N TYR A 4 9.68 -6.40 -14.94
CA TYR A 4 8.39 -5.87 -15.36
C TYR A 4 8.53 -4.41 -15.83
N ALA A 5 7.52 -3.94 -16.56
CA ALA A 5 7.41 -2.55 -16.98
C ALA A 5 5.95 -2.11 -16.91
N THR A 6 5.72 -0.85 -16.57
CA THR A 6 4.38 -0.24 -16.58
C THR A 6 4.37 0.96 -17.51
N LEU A 7 3.20 1.26 -18.07
CA LEU A 7 2.95 2.46 -18.85
C LEU A 7 1.92 3.33 -18.13
N ASN A 8 2.28 4.60 -17.92
CA ASN A 8 1.42 5.62 -17.35
C ASN A 8 1.21 6.73 -18.37
N LEU A 9 -0.03 7.18 -18.55
CA LEU A 9 -0.41 8.22 -19.49
C LEU A 9 -1.03 9.40 -18.76
N TYR A 10 -0.69 10.60 -19.21
CA TYR A 10 -1.16 11.87 -18.65
C TYR A 10 -1.50 12.79 -19.81
N THR A 11 -2.69 13.39 -19.78
CA THR A 11 -3.10 14.37 -20.78
C THR A 11 -3.98 15.43 -20.12
N GLY A 12 -3.92 16.66 -20.60
CA GLY A 12 -4.67 17.75 -19.99
C GLY A 12 -4.93 18.89 -20.94
N VAL A 13 -5.92 19.69 -20.57
CA VAL A 13 -6.28 20.94 -21.22
C VAL A 13 -6.27 22.05 -20.18
N ARG A 14 -5.81 23.24 -20.57
CA ARG A 14 -5.71 24.39 -19.67
C ARG A 14 -6.12 25.67 -20.38
N ASP A 15 -6.55 26.62 -19.57
CA ASP A 15 -6.78 28.00 -19.96
C ASP A 15 -5.48 28.67 -20.43
N SER A 16 -5.54 29.55 -21.44
CA SER A 16 -4.39 30.32 -21.94
C SER A 16 -3.82 31.21 -20.86
N GLU A 17 -4.68 31.83 -20.06
CA GLU A 17 -4.35 32.72 -18.94
C GLU A 17 -4.11 31.93 -17.64
N GLY A 18 -4.17 30.60 -17.69
CA GLY A 18 -3.83 29.69 -16.59
C GLY A 18 -4.83 29.72 -15.42
N GLN A 19 -6.05 30.23 -15.62
CA GLN A 19 -7.05 30.33 -14.56
C GLN A 19 -7.56 28.96 -14.11
N TRP A 20 -7.53 27.97 -15.00
CA TRP A 20 -7.90 26.60 -14.67
C TRP A 20 -7.15 25.59 -15.55
N GLU A 21 -7.09 24.35 -15.06
CA GLU A 21 -6.51 23.19 -15.76
C GLU A 21 -7.30 21.94 -15.39
N VAL A 22 -7.56 21.09 -16.38
CA VAL A 22 -8.11 19.75 -16.21
C VAL A 22 -7.14 18.74 -16.80
N THR A 23 -6.73 17.78 -15.98
CA THR A 23 -5.77 16.74 -16.36
C THR A 23 -6.35 15.35 -16.06
N LEU A 24 -6.39 14.50 -17.08
CA LEU A 24 -6.70 13.08 -16.98
C LEU A 24 -5.39 12.30 -16.82
N PHE A 25 -5.39 11.32 -15.93
CA PHE A 25 -4.31 10.37 -15.79
C PHE A 25 -4.82 8.92 -15.83
N ALA A 26 -3.99 8.03 -16.36
CA ALA A 26 -4.17 6.60 -16.29
C ALA A 26 -2.82 5.97 -15.95
N LYS A 27 -2.72 5.38 -14.76
CA LYS A 27 -1.53 4.65 -14.31
C LYS A 27 -1.73 3.15 -14.52
N ASN A 28 -0.64 2.45 -14.81
CA ASN A 28 -0.62 1.03 -15.10
C ASN A 28 -1.70 0.65 -16.14
N ILE A 29 -1.68 1.28 -17.32
CA ILE A 29 -2.80 1.19 -18.27
C ILE A 29 -3.08 -0.25 -18.75
N PHE A 30 -2.09 -1.13 -18.68
CA PHE A 30 -2.18 -2.53 -19.09
C PHE A 30 -2.51 -3.48 -17.93
N ASP A 31 -2.74 -2.99 -16.71
CA ASP A 31 -3.04 -3.81 -15.52
C ASP A 31 -1.95 -4.84 -15.18
N GLU A 32 -0.69 -4.42 -15.27
CA GLU A 32 0.41 -5.30 -14.89
C GLU A 32 0.31 -5.67 -13.41
N GLU A 33 0.32 -6.97 -13.10
CA GLU A 33 0.24 -7.52 -11.74
C GLU A 33 1.56 -8.20 -11.37
N VAL A 34 2.30 -7.60 -10.45
CA VAL A 34 3.64 -8.07 -10.09
C VAL A 34 3.85 -8.00 -8.58
N VAL A 35 4.43 -9.06 -8.02
CA VAL A 35 4.96 -9.05 -6.65
C VAL A 35 6.29 -8.30 -6.66
N LEU A 36 6.37 -7.18 -5.93
CA LEU A 36 7.54 -6.32 -5.84
C LEU A 36 8.57 -6.85 -4.84
N ASN A 37 8.08 -7.37 -3.72
CA ASN A 37 8.89 -8.04 -2.72
C ASN A 37 8.01 -8.91 -1.82
N SER A 38 8.66 -9.84 -1.13
CA SER A 38 8.06 -10.67 -0.08
C SER A 38 8.88 -10.53 1.21
N SER A 39 8.25 -10.78 2.36
CA SER A 39 8.98 -10.86 3.63
C SER A 39 10.07 -11.93 3.56
N ALA A 40 11.20 -11.69 4.23
CA ALA A 40 12.34 -12.62 4.25
C ALA A 40 12.04 -13.93 5.00
N GLY A 41 10.98 -13.94 5.81
CA GLY A 41 10.51 -15.09 6.56
C GLY A 41 8.99 -15.06 6.73
N PRO A 42 8.41 -16.15 7.27
CA PRO A 42 6.99 -16.23 7.56
C PRO A 42 6.56 -15.15 8.55
N GLN A 43 5.31 -14.72 8.47
CA GLN A 43 4.76 -13.80 9.45
C GLN A 43 4.70 -14.47 10.83
N THR A 44 5.16 -13.77 11.87
CA THR A 44 5.14 -14.30 13.24
C THR A 44 4.25 -13.45 14.12
N THR A 45 3.49 -14.08 15.02
CA THR A 45 2.78 -13.39 16.09
C THR A 45 3.31 -13.86 17.45
N ASN A 46 3.40 -12.94 18.41
CA ASN A 46 3.82 -13.27 19.77
C ASN A 46 2.59 -13.57 20.60
N LEU A 47 2.59 -14.73 21.26
CA LEU A 47 1.56 -15.10 22.23
C LEU A 47 2.15 -15.12 23.63
N SER A 48 1.55 -14.31 24.51
CA SER A 48 1.80 -14.35 25.95
C SER A 48 0.75 -15.25 26.59
N THR A 49 1.20 -16.26 27.33
CA THR A 49 0.29 -17.07 28.14
C THR A 49 0.28 -16.56 29.57
N LEU A 50 -0.88 -16.63 30.21
CA LEU A 50 -1.02 -16.39 31.65
C LEU A 50 -0.93 -17.74 32.35
N ARG A 51 -0.10 -17.83 33.40
CA ARG A 51 0.02 -19.04 34.21
C ARG A 51 -0.53 -18.78 35.60
N PHE A 52 -1.27 -19.74 36.13
CA PHE A 52 -1.67 -19.73 37.53
C PHE A 52 -0.52 -20.21 38.40
N GLY A 53 -0.07 -19.35 39.31
CA GLY A 53 0.85 -19.69 40.39
C GLY A 53 0.13 -20.24 41.62
N PRO A 54 0.88 -20.74 42.61
CA PRO A 54 0.31 -21.16 43.90
C PRO A 54 -0.53 -20.05 44.53
N GLY A 55 -1.67 -20.40 45.13
CA GLY A 55 -2.56 -19.42 45.79
C GLY A 55 -3.45 -18.61 44.85
N GLY A 56 -3.55 -18.96 43.55
CA GLY A 56 -4.46 -18.31 42.60
C GLY A 56 -3.92 -17.01 42.00
N THR A 57 -2.66 -16.65 42.24
CA THR A 57 -2.02 -15.50 41.62
C THR A 57 -1.80 -15.74 40.13
N ILE A 58 -2.20 -14.79 39.29
CA ILE A 58 -1.88 -14.79 37.85
C ILE A 58 -0.46 -14.23 37.69
N VAL A 59 0.43 -15.02 37.07
CA VAL A 59 1.80 -14.60 36.74
C VAL A 59 1.95 -14.62 35.22
N GLY A 60 2.57 -13.58 34.65
CA GLY A 60 2.90 -13.57 33.22
C GLY A 60 3.90 -14.68 32.88
N SER A 61 3.60 -15.48 31.86
CA SER A 61 4.53 -16.47 31.31
C SER A 61 5.34 -15.89 30.14
N ALA A 62 6.43 -16.57 29.75
CA ALA A 62 7.28 -16.15 28.65
C ALA A 62 6.51 -16.05 27.33
N SER A 63 6.76 -14.99 26.56
CA SER A 63 6.24 -14.82 25.20
C SER A 63 6.90 -15.82 24.25
N SER A 64 6.11 -16.52 23.46
CA SER A 64 6.61 -17.39 22.37
C SER A 64 6.14 -16.87 21.02
N ALA A 65 7.05 -16.77 20.06
CA ALA A 65 6.71 -16.40 18.69
C ALA A 65 6.16 -17.62 17.94
N PHE A 66 4.95 -17.50 17.41
CA PHE A 66 4.32 -18.49 16.54
C PHE A 66 4.45 -18.04 15.10
N ALA A 67 5.10 -18.86 14.26
CA ALA A 67 5.22 -18.62 12.83
C ALA A 67 3.98 -19.10 12.08
N SER A 68 3.47 -18.24 11.20
CA SER A 68 2.42 -18.52 10.23
C SER A 68 2.99 -19.22 8.99
N PRO A 69 2.21 -20.02 8.24
CA PRO A 69 2.64 -20.50 6.93
C PRO A 69 2.65 -19.39 5.84
N TYR A 70 2.07 -18.22 6.13
CA TYR A 70 1.93 -17.13 5.17
C TYR A 70 3.08 -16.12 5.25
N TYR A 71 3.38 -15.52 4.09
CA TYR A 71 4.34 -14.44 3.91
C TYR A 71 3.60 -13.16 3.54
N SER A 72 4.14 -12.02 3.95
CA SER A 72 3.64 -10.74 3.47
C SER A 72 4.28 -10.43 2.13
N VAL A 73 3.49 -9.94 1.20
CA VAL A 73 3.96 -9.50 -0.11
C VAL A 73 3.52 -8.07 -0.37
N ASN A 74 4.37 -7.30 -1.02
CA ASN A 74 3.98 -6.03 -1.62
C ASN A 74 3.77 -6.26 -3.11
N VAL A 75 2.63 -5.80 -3.61
CA VAL A 75 2.27 -5.92 -5.02
C VAL A 75 2.29 -4.55 -5.68
N LEU A 76 2.53 -4.56 -6.99
CA LEU A 76 2.33 -3.39 -7.84
C LEU A 76 0.88 -2.92 -7.73
N GLN A 77 0.66 -1.60 -7.76
CA GLN A 77 -0.70 -1.05 -7.74
C GLN A 77 -1.44 -1.39 -9.04
N GLU A 78 -2.73 -1.73 -8.90
CA GLU A 78 -3.64 -1.97 -10.03
C GLU A 78 -3.80 -0.72 -10.90
N ARG A 79 -4.40 -0.89 -12.08
CA ARG A 79 -4.73 0.23 -12.97
C ARG A 79 -5.58 1.28 -12.25
N GLU A 80 -5.09 2.52 -12.25
CA GLU A 80 -5.77 3.67 -11.64
C GLU A 80 -6.06 4.71 -12.72
N ILE A 81 -7.32 5.12 -12.86
CA ILE A 81 -7.73 6.19 -13.78
C ILE A 81 -8.36 7.30 -12.95
N GLY A 82 -7.95 8.54 -13.19
CA GLY A 82 -8.47 9.67 -12.45
C GLY A 82 -8.32 10.99 -13.18
N LEU A 83 -8.94 12.01 -12.60
CA LEU A 83 -8.93 13.37 -13.11
C LEU A 83 -8.52 14.34 -12.00
N THR A 84 -7.76 15.35 -12.37
CA THR A 84 -7.37 16.46 -11.51
C THR A 84 -7.92 17.76 -12.10
N LEU A 85 -8.63 18.54 -11.29
CA LEU A 85 -9.05 19.90 -11.61
C LEU A 85 -8.25 20.87 -10.73
N ARG A 86 -7.63 21.86 -11.36
CA ARG A 86 -7.00 22.99 -10.69
C ARG A 86 -7.70 24.28 -11.10
N VAL A 87 -8.00 25.14 -10.13
CA VAL A 87 -8.63 26.45 -10.35
C VAL A 87 -7.85 27.49 -9.56
N GLY A 88 -7.48 28.60 -10.22
CA GLY A 88 -6.90 29.78 -9.60
C GLY A 88 -8.00 30.73 -9.13
N PHE A 89 -7.84 31.29 -7.93
CA PHE A 89 -8.74 32.31 -7.40
C PHE A 89 -7.97 33.63 -7.25
N GLY A 90 -8.48 34.69 -7.89
CA GLY A 90 -7.92 36.03 -7.85
C GLY A 90 -7.85 36.64 -9.25
N ALA A 91 -8.71 37.63 -9.51
CA ALA A 91 -8.62 38.47 -10.69
C ALA A 91 -7.67 39.65 -10.41
N ARG A 92 -6.85 39.98 -11.39
CA ARG A 92 -6.33 41.34 -11.55
C ARG A 92 -7.41 42.23 -12.15
#